data_AF-A3NPY2-F1
#
_entry.id   AF-A3NPY2-F1
#
_cell.length_a   1.000
_cell.length_b   1.000
_cell.length_c   1.000
_cell.angle_alpha   90.00
_cell.angle_beta   90.00
_cell.angle_gamma   90.00
#
_symmetry.space_group_name_H-M   'P 1'
#
loop_
_entity.id
_entity.type
_entity.pdbx_description
1 polymer ?
#
loop_
_entity_poly.entity_id
_entity_poly.type
_entity_poly.pdbx_seq_one_letter_code
_entity_poly.pdbx_strand_id
1 'polypeptide(L)' 'MSRETVRQRELEGRFPRASRLTQRCTVWSNRELHRWMADPLNYRAVDAANQTTEGA' A
#
# COMPACT_ATOMS: atom_id res chain seq x y z
N MET A 1 0.78 -3.48 -14.44
CA MET A 1 1.27 -2.48 -13.47
C MET A 1 2.69 -2.84 -13.09
N SER A 2 3.66 -1.96 -13.32
CA SER A 2 5.06 -2.19 -12.94
C SER A 2 5.34 -1.69 -11.52
N ARG A 3 6.40 -2.18 -10.87
CA ARG A 3 6.84 -1.71 -9.53
C ARG A 3 7.02 -0.19 -9.49
N GLU A 4 7.51 0.40 -10.57
CA GLU A 4 7.67 1.84 -10.70
C GLU A 4 6.35 2.59 -10.74
N THR A 5 5.33 2.05 -11.42
CA THR A 5 3.98 2.63 -11.44
C THR A 5 3.38 2.68 -10.04
N VAL A 6 3.57 1.62 -9.25
CA VAL A 6 3.09 1.58 -7.85
C VAL A 6 3.81 2.62 -7.01
N ARG A 7 5.14 2.72 -7.14
CA ARG A 7 5.94 3.73 -6.43
C ARG A 7 5.50 5.16 -6.77
N GLN A 8 5.20 5.46 -8.04
CA GLN A 8 4.69 6.78 -8.41
C GLN A 8 3.34 7.08 -7.78
N ARG A 9 2.41 6.12 -7.80
CA ARG A 9 1.09 6.30 -7.18
C ARG A 9 1.14 6.41 -5.65
N GLU A 10 2.09 5.74 -5.00
CA GLU A 10 2.37 5.92 -3.57
C GLU A 10 2.85 7.35 -3.29
N LEU A 11 3.77 7.89 -4.10
CA LEU A 11 4.24 9.28 -3.97
C LEU A 11 3.09 10.29 -4.18
N GLU A 12 2.15 9.98 -5.06
CA GLU A 12 0.94 10.78 -5.28
C GLU A 12 -0.13 10.61 -4.18
N GLY A 13 0.06 9.70 -3.22
CA GLY A 13 -0.93 9.38 -2.18
C GLY A 13 -2.19 8.66 -2.69
N ARG A 14 -2.15 8.14 -3.92
CA ARG A 14 -3.24 7.41 -4.58
C ARG A 14 -3.15 5.89 -4.43
N PHE A 15 -2.16 5.42 -3.68
CA PHE A 15 -1.93 4.01 -3.40
C PHE A 15 -1.59 3.82 -1.93
N PRO A 16 -1.95 2.67 -1.31
CA PRO A 16 -1.57 2.37 0.06
C PRO A 16 -0.06 2.41 0.27
N ARG A 17 0.33 2.82 1.48
CA ARG A 17 1.74 2.94 1.85
C ARG A 17 2.36 1.55 2.00
N ALA A 18 3.44 1.33 1.27
CA ALA A 18 4.23 0.12 1.33
C ALA A 18 4.86 -0.08 2.72
N SER A 19 4.66 -1.27 3.28
CA SER A 19 5.38 -1.74 4.47
C SER A 19 6.49 -2.69 4.04
N ARG A 20 7.71 -2.49 4.54
CA ARG A 20 8.85 -3.35 4.20
C ARG A 20 8.91 -4.51 5.20
N LEU A 21 8.66 -5.73 4.72
CA LEU A 21 8.79 -6.95 5.53
C LEU A 21 10.27 -7.40 5.59
N THR A 22 10.97 -7.37 4.46
CA THR A 22 12.40 -7.70 4.36
C THR A 22 13.09 -6.76 3.37
N GLN A 23 14.41 -6.86 3.20
CA GLN A 23 15.18 -6.00 2.26
C GLN A 23 14.62 -6.01 0.82
N ARG A 24 13.98 -7.10 0.38
CA ARG A 24 13.42 -7.25 -0.97
C ARG A 24 11.90 -7.42 -1.01
N CYS A 25 11.25 -7.59 0.15
CA CYS A 25 9.80 -7.81 0.22
C CYS A 25 9.09 -6.57 0.76
N THR A 26 8.28 -5.98 -0.11
CA THR A 26 7.31 -4.95 0.22
C THR A 26 5.92 -5.57 0.25
N VAL A 27 5.17 -5.29 1.30
CA VAL A 27 3.80 -5.75 1.51
C VAL A 27 2.88 -4.56 1.72
N TRP A 28 1.60 -4.76 1.41
CA TRP A 28 0.54 -3.77 1.62
C TRP A 28 -0.58 -4.42 2.42
N SER A 29 -1.27 -3.65 3.26
CA SER A 29 -2.39 -4.16 4.04
C SER A 29 -3.52 -4.62 3.14
N ASN A 30 -3.97 -5.86 3.30
CA ASN A 30 -4.98 -6.48 2.43
C ASN A 30 -6.30 -5.67 2.40
N ARG A 31 -6.68 -5.10 3.54
CA ARG A 31 -7.85 -4.20 3.67
C ARG A 31 -7.74 -2.95 2.80
N GLU A 32 -6.56 -2.35 2.74
CA GLU A 32 -6.32 -1.16 1.92
C GLU A 32 -6.27 -1.52 0.44
N LEU A 33 -5.65 -2.64 0.09
CA LEU A 33 -5.62 -3.14 -1.28
C LEU A 33 -7.03 -3.38 -1.82
N HIS A 34 -7.91 -3.99 -1.01
CA HIS A 34 -9.31 -4.22 -1.38
C HIS A 34 -10.09 -2.90 -1.55
N ARG A 35 -9.87 -1.90 -0.69
CA ARG A 35 -10.47 -0.56 -0.83
C ARG A 35 -10.00 0.14 -2.10
N TRP A 36 -8.71 0.05 -2.42
CA TRP A 36 -8.16 0.60 -3.64
C TRP A 36 -8.70 -0.13 -4.88
N MET A 37 -8.86 -1.45 -4.80
CA MET A 37 -9.39 -2.24 -5.91
C MET A 37 -10.88 -1.99 -6.16
N ALA A 38 -11.64 -1.69 -5.11
CA ALA A 38 -13.04 -1.28 -5.21
C ALA A 38 -13.16 0.09 -5.90
N ASP A 39 -12.35 1.07 -5.51
CA ASP A 39 -12.45 2.46 -6.00
C ASP A 39 -11.09 3.12 -6.23
N PRO A 40 -10.33 2.75 -7.29
CA PRO A 40 -8.95 3.21 -7.46
C PRO A 40 -8.82 4.70 -7.79
N LEU A 41 -9.87 5.34 -8.30
CA LEU A 41 -9.89 6.77 -8.63
C LEU A 41 -10.20 7.66 -7.41
N ASN A 42 -11.02 7.15 -6.49
CA ASN A 42 -11.43 7.89 -5.28
C ASN A 42 -10.65 7.45 -4.04
N TYR A 43 -9.81 6.42 -4.15
CA TYR A 43 -8.97 5.94 -3.07
C TYR A 43 -8.04 7.04 -2.57
N ARG A 44 -8.11 7.31 -1.27
CA ARG A 44 -7.17 8.15 -0.53
C ARG A 44 -6.56 7.32 0.58
N ALA A 45 -5.24 7.26 0.61
CA ALA A 45 -4.52 6.67 1.73
C ALA A 45 -4.84 7.51 2.99
N VAL A 46 -5.64 6.95 3.89
CA VAL A 46 -5.74 7.47 5.26
C VAL A 46 -4.52 6.91 5.96
N ASP A 47 -3.65 7.76 6.50
CA ASP A 47 -2.49 7.36 7.29
C ASP A 47 -2.98 6.61 8.53
N ALA A 48 -3.33 5.34 8.35
CA ALA A 48 -3.53 4.39 9.42
C ALA A 48 -2.12 4.02 9.88
N ALA A 49 -1.55 4.95 10.65
CA ALA A 49 -0.33 4.75 11.40
C ALA A 49 -0.27 3.32 11.93
N ASN A 50 0.82 2.63 11.60
CA ASN A 50 1.31 1.44 12.30
C ASN A 50 0.41 0.19 12.24
N GLN A 51 0.62 -0.67 11.24
CA GLN A 51 0.42 -2.11 11.40
C GLN A 51 1.77 -2.82 11.40
N THR A 52 2.53 -2.58 12.46
CA THR A 52 3.63 -3.46 12.90
C THR A 52 3.02 -4.71 13.53
N THR A 53 3.59 -5.87 13.17
CA THR A 53 3.47 -7.21 13.81
C THR A 53 2.64 -8.21 13.03
N GLU A 54 3.11 -9.47 13.06
CA GLU A 54 2.47 -10.74 12.64
C GLU A 54 2.83 -11.20 11.21
N GLY A 55 3.64 -12.25 10.98
CA GLY A 55 4.25 -13.23 11.87
C GLY A 55 4.95 -14.34 11.05
N ALA A 56 5.79 -15.10 11.78
CA ALA A 56 6.50 -16.34 11.42
C ALA A 56 7.72 -16.24 10.50
#